data_AF-A0A6N9VBK7-F1
#
_entry.id   AF-A0A6N9VBK7-F1
#
_cell.length_a   1.000
_cell.length_b   1.000
_cell.length_c   1.000
_cell.angle_alpha   90.00
_cell.angle_beta   90.00
_cell.angle_gamma   90.00
#
_symmetry.space_group_name_H-M   'P 1'
#
loop_
_entity.id
_entity.type
_entity.pdbx_description
1 polymer ?
#
loop_
_entity_poly.entity_id
_entity_poly.type
_entity_poly.pdbx_seq_one_letter_code
_entity_poly.pdbx_strand_id
1 'polypeptide(L)'
;MTNQPARPAMTMREIREHLGHATPGLPDVDVTVTRIEVSLLPAGDINRKYYRLFVERTVRGTWTVHDGHGGYDIDGDWAPGLAVAHEFENSDDAVALAKRLAPNVKVNGLTAADAYRRTHPTP
;
A
#
# COMPACT_ATOMS: atom_id res chain seq x y z
N MET A 1 -26.62 46.43 -2.41
CA MET A 1 -26.23 45.82 -1.13
C MET A 1 -26.94 44.48 -1.02
N THR A 2 -26.27 43.38 -1.37
CA THR A 2 -26.83 42.02 -1.32
C THR A 2 -26.75 41.50 0.09
N ASN A 3 -27.91 41.35 0.72
CA ASN A 3 -28.09 40.84 2.07
C ASN A 3 -27.89 39.31 2.03
N GLN A 4 -26.68 38.84 2.29
CA GLN A 4 -26.40 37.40 2.39
C GLN A 4 -26.98 36.90 3.71
N PRO A 5 -27.92 35.94 3.71
CA PRO A 5 -28.52 35.45 4.94
C PRO A 5 -27.42 34.84 5.84
N ALA A 6 -27.39 35.27 7.10
CA ALA A 6 -26.51 34.71 8.12
C ALA A 6 -26.76 33.19 8.19
N ARG A 7 -25.69 32.40 8.01
CA ARG A 7 -25.79 30.94 8.19
C ARG A 7 -26.31 30.69 9.61
N PRO A 8 -27.30 29.80 9.80
CA PRO A 8 -27.79 29.47 11.14
C PRO A 8 -26.61 28.97 11.98
N ALA A 9 -26.57 29.39 13.25
CA ALA A 9 -25.55 28.96 14.17
C ALA A 9 -25.61 27.43 14.32
N MET A 10 -24.55 26.74 13.92
CA MET A 10 -24.45 25.29 14.09
C MET A 10 -24.44 24.95 15.58
N THR A 11 -25.18 23.92 15.95
CA THR A 11 -25.16 23.36 17.29
C THR A 11 -23.78 22.78 17.61
N MET A 12 -23.40 22.72 18.89
CA MET A 12 -22.12 22.10 19.32
C MET A 12 -21.96 20.65 18.85
N ARG A 13 -23.07 19.95 18.60
CA ARG A 13 -23.09 18.61 18.02
C ARG A 13 -22.74 18.63 16.53
N GLU A 14 -23.36 19.50 15.75
CA GLU A 14 -23.04 19.68 14.32
C GLU A 14 -21.60 20.16 14.13
N ILE A 15 -21.09 21.02 15.01
CA ILE A 15 -19.69 21.44 15.01
C ILE A 15 -18.77 20.25 15.27
N ARG A 16 -19.07 19.38 16.24
CA ARG A 16 -18.27 18.17 16.52
C ARG A 16 -18.32 17.13 15.41
N GLU A 17 -19.50 16.92 14.81
CA GLU A 17 -19.68 16.00 13.69
C GLU A 17 -18.98 16.52 12.42
N HIS A 18 -18.93 17.85 12.24
CA HIS A 18 -18.22 18.50 11.12
C HIS A 18 -16.69 18.57 11.33
N LEU A 19 -16.23 18.79 12.57
CA LEU A 19 -14.81 18.87 12.94
C LEU A 19 -14.18 17.51 13.21
N GLY A 20 -14.63 16.42 12.58
CA GLY A 20 -14.13 15.06 12.84
C GLY A 20 -12.64 15.00 13.24
N HIS A 21 -12.37 14.51 14.46
CA HIS A 21 -11.04 14.39 15.09
C HIS A 21 -10.17 15.66 15.24
N ALA A 22 -10.59 16.84 14.76
CA ALA A 22 -9.83 18.08 14.87
C ALA A 22 -9.88 18.62 16.31
N THR A 23 -8.71 18.75 16.94
CA THR A 23 -8.58 19.36 18.26
C THR A 23 -8.32 20.86 18.11
N PRO A 24 -9.16 21.75 18.67
CA PRO A 24 -8.99 23.19 18.51
C PRO A 24 -7.61 23.67 18.96
N GLY A 25 -6.94 24.46 18.12
CA GLY A 25 -5.61 24.99 18.38
C GLY A 25 -4.44 24.09 17.97
N LEU A 26 -4.71 22.91 17.41
CA LEU A 26 -3.70 22.05 16.79
C LEU A 26 -3.84 22.06 15.25
N PRO A 27 -2.74 21.85 14.50
CA PRO A 27 -2.83 21.61 13.07
C PRO A 27 -3.49 20.27 12.77
N ASP A 28 -3.98 20.12 11.54
CA ASP A 28 -4.51 18.85 11.07
C ASP A 28 -3.42 17.76 11.07
N VAL A 29 -3.84 16.53 11.38
CA VAL A 29 -2.95 15.36 11.34
C VAL A 29 -2.70 14.97 9.89
N ASP A 30 -1.44 14.98 9.47
CA ASP A 30 -1.04 14.45 8.18
C ASP A 30 -1.01 12.92 8.22
N VAL A 31 -1.66 12.30 7.24
CA VAL A 31 -1.65 10.84 7.06
C VAL A 31 -0.92 10.56 5.76
N THR A 32 0.24 9.93 5.87
CA THR A 32 1.06 9.53 4.74
C THR A 32 1.13 8.02 4.63
N VAL A 33 0.87 7.47 3.44
CA VAL A 33 1.09 6.05 3.16
C VAL A 33 2.59 5.79 3.08
N THR A 34 3.07 4.85 3.89
CA THR A 34 4.49 4.45 3.92
C THR A 34 4.74 3.07 3.34
N ARG A 35 3.72 2.21 3.28
CA ARG A 35 3.84 0.85 2.74
C ARG A 35 2.51 0.37 2.17
N ILE A 36 2.59 -0.27 1.01
CA ILE A 36 1.48 -0.94 0.33
C ILE A 36 1.85 -2.42 0.20
N GLU A 37 0.91 -3.30 0.53
CA GLU A 37 1.09 -4.74 0.39
C GLU A 37 0.39 -5.23 -0.88
N VAL A 38 1.11 -5.99 -1.71
CA VAL A 38 0.61 -6.54 -2.97
C VAL A 38 0.70 -8.05 -2.92
N SER A 39 -0.39 -8.75 -3.22
CA SER A 39 -0.41 -10.21 -3.32
C SER A 39 -1.48 -10.66 -4.31
N LEU A 40 -1.21 -11.79 -4.98
CA LEU A 40 -2.19 -12.49 -5.79
C LEU A 40 -3.21 -13.24 -4.91
N LEU A 41 -2.81 -13.67 -3.72
CA LEU A 41 -3.65 -14.49 -2.84
C LEU A 41 -4.71 -13.63 -2.11
N PRO A 42 -5.95 -14.13 -1.93
CA PRO A 42 -6.99 -13.42 -1.20
C PRO A 42 -6.58 -13.09 0.24
N ALA A 43 -7.13 -12.01 0.80
CA ALA A 43 -6.76 -11.49 2.13
C ALA A 43 -6.82 -12.54 3.26
N GLY A 44 -7.73 -13.52 3.17
CA GLY A 44 -7.89 -14.60 4.14
C GLY A 44 -7.04 -15.86 3.90
N ASP A 45 -6.28 -15.95 2.80
CA ASP A 45 -5.46 -17.14 2.51
C ASP A 45 -4.25 -17.20 3.45
N ILE A 46 -4.08 -18.33 4.16
CA ILE A 46 -2.99 -18.56 5.10
C ILE A 46 -1.59 -18.45 4.47
N ASN A 47 -1.48 -18.70 3.17
CA ASN A 47 -0.23 -18.63 2.43
C ASN A 47 0.12 -17.21 1.99
N ARG A 48 -0.82 -16.26 2.05
CA ARG A 48 -0.64 -14.88 1.58
C ARG A 48 0.62 -14.20 2.15
N LYS A 49 0.92 -14.44 3.42
CA LYS A 49 2.10 -13.88 4.10
C LYS A 49 3.44 -14.29 3.48
N TYR A 50 3.48 -15.41 2.75
CA TYR A 50 4.68 -15.92 2.08
C TYR A 50 4.82 -15.42 0.63
N TYR A 51 3.71 -15.01 0.01
CA TYR A 51 3.65 -14.58 -1.39
C TYR A 51 3.24 -13.10 -1.55
N ARG A 52 3.55 -12.29 -0.54
CA ARG A 52 3.30 -10.83 -0.59
C ARG A 52 4.57 -10.10 -0.96
N LEU A 53 4.39 -9.02 -1.70
CA LEU A 53 5.39 -8.00 -1.95
C LEU A 53 4.98 -6.74 -1.19
N PHE A 54 5.99 -5.96 -0.80
CA PHE A 54 5.84 -4.64 -0.23
C PHE A 54 6.33 -3.62 -1.24
N VAL A 55 5.51 -2.59 -1.42
CA VAL A 55 5.90 -1.33 -2.03
C VAL A 55 6.06 -0.34 -0.90
N GLU A 56 7.29 0.02 -0.57
CA GLU A 56 7.61 0.77 0.64
C GLU A 56 8.33 2.08 0.34
N ARG A 57 7.92 3.13 1.03
CA ARG A 57 8.51 4.45 0.92
C ARG A 57 9.82 4.49 1.70
N THR A 58 10.88 4.92 1.06
CA THR A 58 12.20 5.11 1.68
C THR A 58 12.24 6.40 2.49
N VAL A 59 13.27 6.55 3.31
CA VAL A 59 13.57 7.81 4.02
C VAL A 59 13.84 8.99 3.08
N ARG A 60 14.16 8.73 1.81
CA ARG A 60 14.38 9.75 0.77
C ARG A 60 13.09 10.18 0.07
N GLY A 61 11.97 9.51 0.36
CA GLY A 61 10.68 9.78 -0.24
C GLY A 61 10.40 9.00 -1.54
N THR A 62 11.37 8.23 -2.04
CA THR A 62 11.23 7.28 -3.15
C THR A 62 10.54 5.99 -2.70
N TRP A 63 10.24 5.08 -3.63
CA TRP A 63 9.55 3.82 -3.37
C TRP A 63 10.36 2.63 -3.87
N THR A 64 10.36 1.53 -3.12
CA THR A 64 11.04 0.28 -3.52
C THR A 64 10.07 -0.89 -3.48
N VAL A 65 10.38 -1.94 -4.25
CA VAL A 65 9.63 -3.21 -4.24
C VAL A 65 10.49 -4.30 -3.59
N HIS A 66 9.96 -5.02 -2.61
CA HIS A 66 10.68 -6.09 -1.90
C HIS A 66 9.74 -7.14 -1.31
N ASP A 67 10.25 -8.30 -0.93
CA ASP A 67 9.48 -9.36 -0.22
C ASP A 67 9.76 -9.38 1.29
N GLY A 68 10.57 -8.44 1.77
CA GLY A 68 11.02 -8.35 3.17
C GLY A 68 12.40 -8.96 3.41
N HIS A 69 12.94 -9.74 2.47
CA HIS A 69 14.28 -10.34 2.54
C HIS A 69 15.21 -9.78 1.47
N GLY A 70 14.66 -9.45 0.29
CA GLY A 70 15.42 -8.89 -0.82
C GLY A 70 14.58 -7.92 -1.65
N GLY A 71 15.30 -7.06 -2.38
CA GLY A 71 14.76 -6.05 -3.27
C GLY A 71 14.66 -6.53 -4.70
N TYR A 72 13.75 -5.92 -5.45
CA TYR A 72 13.63 -6.10 -6.89
C TYR A 72 14.16 -4.87 -7.62
N ASP A 73 14.85 -5.09 -8.74
CA ASP A 73 15.19 -4.01 -9.67
C ASP A 73 14.04 -3.70 -10.63
N ILE A 74 14.29 -2.81 -11.60
CA ILE A 74 13.27 -2.36 -12.57
C ILE A 74 12.83 -3.49 -13.53
N ASP A 75 13.73 -4.41 -13.85
CA ASP A 75 13.46 -5.52 -14.75
C ASP A 75 12.65 -6.62 -14.04
N GLY A 76 12.80 -6.69 -12.72
CA GLY A 76 12.14 -7.64 -11.84
C GLY A 76 13.07 -8.70 -11.28
N ASP A 77 14.39 -8.51 -11.41
CA ASP A 77 15.38 -9.41 -10.84
C ASP A 77 15.50 -9.16 -9.34
N TRP A 78 15.54 -10.27 -8.59
CA TRP A 78 15.61 -10.26 -7.14
C TRP A 78 17.05 -10.37 -6.67
N ALA A 79 17.42 -9.56 -5.68
CA ALA A 79 18.70 -9.68 -5.00
C ALA A 79 18.54 -9.57 -3.47
N PRO A 80 19.39 -10.26 -2.70
CA PRO A 80 19.31 -10.27 -1.24
C PRO A 80 19.61 -8.88 -0.66
N GLY A 81 18.83 -8.48 0.34
CA GLY A 81 18.91 -7.16 0.96
C GLY A 81 18.18 -6.07 0.17
N LEU A 82 17.89 -4.96 0.84
CA LEU A 82 17.09 -3.86 0.26
C LEU A 82 17.93 -2.79 -0.44
N ALA A 83 19.25 -2.77 -0.21
CA ALA A 83 20.14 -1.74 -0.74
C ALA A 83 20.26 -1.75 -2.28
N VAL A 84 19.84 -2.85 -2.91
CA VAL A 84 19.88 -3.10 -4.35
C VAL A 84 18.53 -2.89 -5.04
N ALA A 85 17.47 -2.64 -4.26
CA ALA A 85 16.15 -2.40 -4.81
C ALA A 85 16.15 -1.12 -5.66
N HIS A 86 15.47 -1.15 -6.80
CA HIS A 86 15.28 0.05 -7.59
C HIS A 86 14.41 1.07 -6.83
N GLU A 87 14.86 2.32 -6.80
CA GLU A 87 14.12 3.44 -6.20
C GLU A 87 13.27 4.13 -7.27
N PHE A 88 11.94 3.99 -7.17
CA PHE A 88 10.96 4.68 -7.99
C PHE A 88 10.60 6.05 -7.39
N GLU A 89 10.39 7.05 -8.23
CA GLU A 89 9.99 8.39 -7.77
C GLU A 89 8.53 8.44 -7.28
N ASN A 90 7.66 7.57 -7.80
CA ASN A 90 6.25 7.51 -7.45
C ASN A 90 5.83 6.07 -7.06
N SER A 91 4.74 5.97 -6.28
CA SER A 91 4.23 4.68 -5.81
C SER A 91 3.57 3.86 -6.91
N ASP A 92 3.01 4.51 -7.93
CA ASP A 92 2.18 3.85 -8.93
C ASP A 92 3.02 2.94 -9.85
N ASP A 93 4.21 3.39 -10.25
CA ASP A 93 5.16 2.60 -11.03
C ASP A 93 5.68 1.41 -10.21
N ALA A 94 6.00 1.64 -8.93
CA ALA A 94 6.41 0.56 -8.03
C ALA A 94 5.28 -0.47 -7.80
N VAL A 95 4.02 -0.02 -7.67
CA VAL A 95 2.86 -0.90 -7.59
C VAL A 95 2.63 -1.65 -8.89
N ALA A 96 2.86 -1.03 -10.05
CA ALA A 96 2.77 -1.69 -11.35
C ALA A 96 3.79 -2.82 -11.48
N LEU A 97 5.04 -2.58 -11.06
CA LEU A 97 6.07 -3.62 -10.97
C LEU A 97 5.62 -4.74 -10.01
N ALA A 98 5.22 -4.40 -8.78
CA ALA A 98 4.82 -5.39 -7.79
C ALA A 98 3.65 -6.26 -8.27
N LYS A 99 2.66 -5.68 -8.97
CA LYS A 99 1.55 -6.44 -9.58
C LYS A 99 2.02 -7.39 -10.68
N ARG A 100 2.98 -6.97 -11.51
CA ARG A 100 3.60 -7.82 -12.55
C ARG A 100 4.36 -9.00 -11.93
N LEU A 101 5.04 -8.78 -10.82
CA LEU A 101 5.85 -9.79 -10.14
C LEU A 101 5.04 -10.74 -9.25
N ALA A 102 3.97 -10.26 -8.61
CA ALA A 102 3.23 -10.99 -7.59
C ALA A 102 2.83 -12.44 -7.98
N PRO A 103 2.35 -12.73 -9.21
CA PRO A 103 2.03 -14.11 -9.61
C PRO A 103 3.23 -15.06 -9.62
N ASN A 104 4.43 -14.53 -9.83
CA ASN A 104 5.66 -15.29 -10.05
C ASN A 104 6.57 -15.39 -8.81
N VAL A 105 6.20 -14.74 -7.69
CA VAL A 105 6.94 -14.87 -6.42
C VAL A 105 7.00 -16.35 -6.03
N LYS A 106 8.21 -16.84 -5.74
CA LYS A 106 8.47 -18.25 -5.47
C LYS A 106 8.76 -18.51 -4.00
N VAL A 107 8.15 -19.56 -3.46
CA VAL A 107 8.45 -20.11 -2.14
C VAL A 107 8.58 -21.61 -2.27
N ASN A 108 9.73 -22.17 -1.88
CA ASN A 108 10.03 -23.60 -1.97
C ASN A 108 9.73 -24.20 -3.36
N GLY A 109 10.04 -23.45 -4.42
CA GLY A 109 9.84 -23.89 -5.82
C GLY A 109 8.43 -23.72 -6.38
N LEU A 110 7.46 -23.23 -5.60
CA LEU A 110 6.10 -22.97 -6.07
C LEU A 110 5.86 -21.47 -6.24
N THR A 111 5.17 -21.07 -7.30
CA THR A 111 4.78 -19.68 -7.49
C THR A 111 3.51 -19.33 -6.70
N ALA A 112 3.27 -18.05 -6.47
CA ALA A 112 1.99 -17.57 -5.91
C ALA A 112 0.80 -18.02 -6.76
N ALA A 113 0.96 -18.04 -8.10
CA ALA A 113 -0.06 -18.54 -9.01
C ALA A 113 -0.32 -20.05 -8.86
N ASP A 114 0.73 -20.85 -8.62
CA ASP A 114 0.56 -22.28 -8.34
C ASP A 114 -0.13 -22.51 -7.01
N ALA A 115 0.23 -21.74 -5.97
CA ALA A 115 -0.42 -21.78 -4.68
C ALA A 115 -1.92 -21.44 -4.81
N TYR A 116 -2.24 -20.35 -5.52
CA TYR A 116 -3.62 -19.93 -5.79
C TYR A 116 -4.43 -21.04 -6.47
N ARG A 117 -3.92 -21.59 -7.57
CA ARG A 117 -4.61 -22.66 -8.33
C ARG A 117 -4.85 -23.92 -7.50
N ARG A 118 -3.96 -24.25 -6.57
CA ARG A 118 -4.10 -25.42 -5.68
C ARG A 118 -5.14 -25.21 -4.59
N THR A 119 -5.26 -24.00 -4.06
CA THR A 119 -6.19 -23.69 -2.95
C THR A 119 -7.54 -23.17 -3.41
N HIS A 120 -7.67 -22.78 -4.68
CA HIS A 120 -8.89 -22.26 -5.30
C HIS A 120 -9.17 -22.99 -6.63
N PRO A 121 -9.41 -24.32 -6.61
CA PRO A 121 -9.72 -25.05 -7.83
C PRO A 121 -11.00 -24.49 -8.46
N THR A 122 -10.98 -24.31 -9.78
CA THR A 122 -12.19 -23.98 -10.54
C THR A 122 -13.19 -25.14 -10.37
N PRO A 123 -14.48 -24.86 -10.13
CA PRO A 123 -15.51 -25.90 -9.99
C PRO A 123 -15.61 -26.81 -11.22
#